data_AF-A0AAV9XKS8-F1
#
_entry.id   AF-A0AAV9XKS8-F1
#
_cell.length_a   1.000
_cell.length_b   1.000
_cell.length_c   1.000
_cell.angle_alpha   90.00
_cell.angle_beta   90.00
_cell.angle_gamma   90.00
#
_symmetry.space_group_name_H-M   'P 1'
#
loop_
_entity.id
_entity.type
_entity.pdbx_description
1 polymer ?
#
loop_
_entity_poly.entity_id
_entity_poly.type
_entity_poly.pdbx_seq_one_letter_code
_entity_poly.pdbx_strand_id
1 'polypeptide(L)'
;MYTTKEKGHSRQNSMTPLLVKRPLRFLKTPAIIVITLFMFLLGLNLYQLSPSFGNIIGDASVSIYPTGDINDRPLVLYAYKETENARKNALFFITHGLHSAADFIFILNGPTNLTDSIPSSASNIRVIQREDKCFDMGAYGEVLNANDQRLVKRYNKFILLNASVRGPFMPTWSRECWSDAYLARITDTNKLVGMTYNCKPRRQEVHPHIQSMILATDRTGISLLLPILSECFTSHMRAIYAEGNSTRAMWNAGFTATALMTSFSSKENYAHECNHTDVLGGGAYYGMAVHPYETIFMKANRNYGQRVLDRFTEWTDEAGYSSYEVCGRGRNEIPALGGWGRWKEAAVAKIRG
;
A
#
# COMPACT_ATOMS: atom_id res chain seq x y z
N MET A 1 66.85 -16.94 8.70
CA MET A 1 68.12 -16.88 7.94
C MET A 1 67.90 -15.93 6.77
N TYR A 2 68.74 -14.88 6.69
CA TYR A 2 68.83 -13.79 5.69
C TYR A 2 67.58 -12.89 5.49
N THR A 3 67.43 -11.68 6.06
CA THR A 3 68.18 -10.38 5.97
C THR A 3 68.39 -9.91 4.53
N THR A 4 68.01 -8.71 4.06
CA THR A 4 68.29 -7.32 4.51
C THR A 4 67.32 -6.33 3.82
N LYS A 5 66.73 -5.31 4.48
CA LYS A 5 67.23 -3.91 4.75
C LYS A 5 67.51 -3.10 3.45
N GLU A 6 67.21 -1.81 3.28
CA GLU A 6 67.01 -0.68 4.21
C GLU A 6 66.50 0.60 3.47
N LYS A 7 65.78 1.49 4.20
CA LYS A 7 65.80 2.99 4.25
C LYS A 7 65.54 3.81 2.97
N GLY A 8 64.95 5.01 2.96
CA GLY A 8 64.64 6.14 3.88
C GLY A 8 64.30 7.33 2.93
N HIS A 9 63.78 8.51 3.26
CA HIS A 9 63.75 9.32 4.48
C HIS A 9 62.91 10.60 4.20
N SER A 10 62.10 11.05 5.18
CA SER A 10 61.82 12.47 5.57
C SER A 10 61.14 13.44 4.56
N ARG A 11 60.29 14.43 4.90
CA ARG A 11 60.24 15.36 6.05
C ARG A 11 58.82 15.91 6.28
N GLN A 12 58.60 16.34 7.53
CA GLN A 12 57.53 17.18 8.07
C GLN A 12 57.47 18.58 7.43
N ASN A 13 56.30 19.22 7.45
CA ASN A 13 56.14 20.51 8.16
C ASN A 13 54.67 20.86 8.42
N SER A 14 54.46 21.39 9.62
CA SER A 14 53.27 21.98 10.22
C SER A 14 52.92 23.36 9.66
N MET A 15 51.64 23.77 9.70
CA MET A 15 51.16 24.92 10.50
C MET A 15 49.66 25.22 10.28
N THR A 16 49.07 25.72 11.36
CA THR A 16 47.68 26.04 11.75
C THR A 16 47.07 27.31 11.08
N PRO A 17 45.78 27.65 11.32
CA PRO A 17 44.90 28.34 10.37
C PRO A 17 44.81 29.87 10.57
N LEU A 18 44.39 30.59 9.51
CA LEU A 18 44.10 32.01 9.55
C LEU A 18 42.59 32.28 9.53
N LEU A 19 42.09 32.76 10.68
CA LEU A 19 40.84 33.52 10.82
C LEU A 19 40.95 34.83 10.04
N VAL A 20 39.99 35.11 9.17
CA VAL A 20 39.79 36.44 8.57
C VAL A 20 38.53 37.07 9.16
N LYS A 21 38.73 38.15 9.91
CA LYS A 21 37.71 39.06 10.44
C LYS A 21 37.02 39.81 9.28
N ARG A 22 35.68 39.85 9.27
CA ARG A 22 34.90 40.82 8.46
C ARG A 22 34.40 41.95 9.37
N PRO A 23 34.47 43.23 8.94
CA PRO A 23 33.99 44.35 9.74
C PRO A 23 32.51 44.66 9.51
N LEU A 24 31.82 45.06 10.57
CA LEU A 24 30.54 45.78 10.53
C LEU A 24 30.76 47.19 9.97
N ARG A 25 29.91 47.63 9.04
CA ARG A 25 29.59 49.05 8.82
C ARG A 25 28.09 49.23 8.63
N PHE A 26 27.50 50.02 9.53
CA PHE A 26 26.22 50.69 9.37
C PHE A 26 26.36 51.83 8.34
N LEU A 27 25.31 52.09 7.54
CA LEU A 27 24.72 53.42 7.34
C LEU A 27 23.45 53.36 6.44
N LYS A 28 22.34 53.85 7.01
CA LYS A 28 21.23 54.69 6.46
C LYS A 28 20.24 54.13 5.40
N THR A 29 18.99 53.97 5.88
CA THR A 29 17.63 54.03 5.27
C THR A 29 17.35 55.32 4.45
N PRO A 30 16.23 55.51 3.69
CA PRO A 30 14.87 54.93 3.89
C PRO A 30 14.03 54.59 2.62
N ALA A 31 12.97 53.78 2.79
CA ALA A 31 11.60 54.00 2.27
C ALA A 31 10.75 52.72 2.32
N ILE A 32 9.48 52.89 2.73
CA ILE A 32 8.27 52.07 2.55
C ILE A 32 7.59 51.79 3.91
N ILE A 33 6.78 52.78 4.31
CA ILE A 33 5.70 52.68 5.28
C ILE A 33 4.42 52.74 4.45
N VAL A 34 3.73 51.61 4.26
CA VAL A 34 2.41 51.55 3.60
C VAL A 34 1.59 50.41 4.22
N ILE A 35 0.56 50.80 4.98
CA ILE A 35 -0.71 50.11 5.25
C ILE A 35 -0.68 48.95 6.28
N THR A 36 -0.74 49.34 7.55
CA THR A 36 -1.39 48.55 8.62
C THR A 36 -2.13 49.51 9.54
N LEU A 37 -3.28 50.07 9.10
CA LEU A 37 -4.26 50.77 9.96
C LEU A 37 -5.44 51.31 9.13
N PHE A 38 -6.26 50.43 8.52
CA PHE A 38 -7.54 50.89 7.93
C PHE A 38 -8.62 49.79 7.82
N MET A 39 -8.60 48.79 8.70
CA MET A 39 -9.64 47.74 8.76
C MET A 39 -10.09 47.52 10.21
N PHE A 40 -10.48 48.59 10.90
CA PHE A 40 -11.08 48.48 12.23
C PHE A 40 -12.26 49.45 12.47
N LEU A 41 -12.80 50.09 11.43
CA LEU A 41 -13.85 51.11 11.58
C LEU A 41 -14.95 51.04 10.51
N LEU A 42 -15.38 49.85 10.10
CA LEU A 42 -16.59 49.64 9.30
C LEU A 42 -17.21 48.27 9.59
N GLY A 43 -17.48 48.01 10.87
CA GLY A 43 -18.49 47.04 11.26
C GLY A 43 -19.75 47.81 11.62
N LEU A 44 -20.76 47.77 10.76
CA LEU A 44 -22.18 47.99 11.10
C LEU A 44 -23.06 47.62 9.91
N ASN A 45 -24.03 46.74 10.18
CA ASN A 45 -25.23 46.45 9.39
C ASN A 45 -25.06 45.79 8.02
N LEU A 46 -25.51 44.52 7.94
CA LEU A 46 -26.55 44.08 7.01
C LEU A 46 -26.95 42.64 7.38
N TYR A 47 -27.79 42.52 8.41
CA TYR A 47 -28.72 41.40 8.56
C TYR A 47 -30.05 41.84 7.95
N GLN A 48 -30.70 40.89 7.25
CA GLN A 48 -32.02 40.98 6.61
C GLN A 48 -32.06 41.63 5.22
N LEU A 49 -32.31 40.79 4.21
CA LEU A 49 -33.45 40.89 3.29
C LEU A 49 -33.43 39.71 2.29
N SER A 50 -34.35 38.78 2.49
CA SER A 50 -34.88 37.89 1.44
C SER A 50 -36.04 38.59 0.71
N PRO A 51 -36.29 38.29 -0.58
CA PRO A 51 -37.56 37.64 -0.95
C PRO A 51 -37.37 36.60 -2.08
N SER A 52 -37.69 35.32 -1.89
CA SER A 52 -39.00 34.65 -2.11
C SER A 52 -39.51 34.60 -3.56
N PHE A 53 -39.45 33.41 -4.17
CA PHE A 53 -40.48 32.92 -5.09
C PHE A 53 -40.75 31.45 -4.77
N GLY A 54 -42.00 31.15 -4.43
CA GLY A 54 -42.48 29.82 -4.08
C GLY A 54 -42.97 29.04 -5.30
N ASN A 55 -42.85 27.71 -5.16
CA ASN A 55 -43.71 26.61 -5.60
C ASN A 55 -44.30 26.63 -7.02
N ILE A 56 -44.12 25.51 -7.74
CA ILE A 56 -45.17 24.51 -8.07
C ILE A 56 -44.52 23.33 -8.82
N ILE A 57 -44.92 22.12 -8.41
CA ILE A 57 -44.98 20.80 -9.11
C ILE A 57 -44.25 19.68 -8.35
N GLY A 58 -45.06 18.73 -7.87
CA GLY A 58 -44.79 17.32 -8.10
C GLY A 58 -44.20 16.53 -6.95
N ASP A 59 -45.09 15.92 -6.19
CA ASP A 59 -44.84 14.78 -5.32
C ASP A 59 -44.15 13.64 -6.10
N ALA A 60 -42.86 13.43 -5.83
CA ALA A 60 -42.10 12.20 -6.08
C ALA A 60 -40.71 12.35 -5.44
N SER A 61 -40.64 12.30 -4.11
CA SER A 61 -39.38 11.99 -3.43
C SER A 61 -39.04 10.52 -3.66
N VAL A 62 -38.62 10.19 -4.88
CA VAL A 62 -37.86 8.97 -5.12
C VAL A 62 -36.57 9.14 -4.34
N SER A 63 -36.48 8.49 -3.18
CA SER A 63 -35.22 8.30 -2.47
C SER A 63 -34.28 7.51 -3.37
N ILE A 64 -33.36 8.20 -4.06
CA ILE A 64 -32.32 7.58 -4.90
C ILE A 64 -31.14 7.07 -4.05
N TYR A 65 -31.25 7.13 -2.72
CA TYR A 65 -30.24 6.57 -1.83
C TYR A 65 -30.79 5.28 -1.23
N PRO A 66 -30.33 4.11 -1.70
CA PRO A 66 -30.56 2.90 -0.94
C PRO A 66 -29.97 3.15 0.45
N THR A 67 -30.82 2.99 1.47
CA THR A 67 -30.44 2.87 2.87
C THR A 67 -29.19 2.01 2.96
N GLY A 68 -28.20 2.50 3.70
CA GLY A 68 -26.88 1.91 3.80
C GLY A 68 -26.93 0.45 4.22
N ASP A 69 -26.88 -0.44 3.24
CA ASP A 69 -26.57 -1.84 3.46
C ASP A 69 -25.05 -1.99 3.53
N ILE A 70 -24.60 -2.72 4.53
CA ILE A 70 -23.19 -3.01 4.71
C ILE A 70 -22.80 -3.99 3.60
N ASN A 71 -21.76 -3.67 2.84
CA ASN A 71 -21.29 -4.54 1.78
C ASN A 71 -20.44 -5.67 2.35
N ASP A 72 -20.90 -6.91 2.15
CA ASP A 72 -20.18 -8.12 2.56
C ASP A 72 -18.93 -8.40 1.70
N ARG A 73 -18.87 -7.83 0.48
CA ARG A 73 -17.67 -7.91 -0.37
C ARG A 73 -16.54 -7.10 0.27
N PRO A 74 -15.30 -7.61 0.31
CA PRO A 74 -14.17 -6.80 0.73
C PRO A 74 -13.87 -5.70 -0.28
N LEU A 75 -13.37 -4.56 0.24
CA LEU A 75 -12.81 -3.49 -0.57
C LEU A 75 -11.29 -3.66 -0.71
N VAL A 76 -10.81 -3.85 -1.92
CA VAL A 76 -9.39 -3.90 -2.27
C VAL A 76 -8.97 -2.54 -2.85
N LEU A 77 -8.07 -1.84 -2.17
CA LEU A 77 -7.45 -0.62 -2.65
C LEU A 77 -6.06 -0.94 -3.19
N TYR A 78 -5.84 -0.71 -4.49
CA TYR A 78 -4.58 -0.97 -5.18
C TYR A 78 -3.84 0.34 -5.45
N ALA A 79 -2.80 0.66 -4.67
CA ALA A 79 -1.98 1.85 -4.89
C ALA A 79 -0.92 1.60 -5.97
N TYR A 80 -0.88 2.50 -6.95
CA TYR A 80 -0.01 2.39 -8.11
C TYR A 80 0.71 3.71 -8.36
N LYS A 81 2.02 3.62 -8.59
CA LYS A 81 2.84 4.68 -9.17
C LYS A 81 3.61 4.12 -10.35
N GLU A 82 3.58 4.83 -11.46
CA GLU A 82 4.20 4.40 -12.70
C GLU A 82 5.72 4.17 -12.54
N THR A 83 6.14 2.94 -12.80
CA THR A 83 7.54 2.52 -13.04
C THR A 83 7.51 1.27 -13.91
N GLU A 84 8.59 0.95 -14.62
CA GLU A 84 8.65 -0.26 -15.44
C GLU A 84 8.27 -1.52 -14.66
N ASN A 85 8.78 -1.66 -13.44
CA ASN A 85 8.48 -2.82 -12.60
C ASN A 85 7.03 -2.80 -12.07
N ALA A 86 6.55 -1.65 -11.58
CA ALA A 86 5.19 -1.52 -11.07
C ALA A 86 4.15 -1.82 -12.15
N ARG A 87 4.41 -1.40 -13.40
CA ARG A 87 3.56 -1.71 -14.54
C ARG A 87 3.42 -3.21 -14.78
N LYS A 88 4.55 -3.95 -14.81
CA LYS A 88 4.53 -5.42 -14.94
C LYS A 88 3.69 -6.06 -13.83
N ASN A 89 3.83 -5.56 -12.60
CA ASN A 89 3.07 -6.07 -11.46
C ASN A 89 1.57 -5.76 -11.56
N ALA A 90 1.22 -4.54 -11.97
CA ALA A 90 -0.16 -4.13 -12.12
C ALA A 90 -0.87 -4.88 -13.26
N LEU A 91 -0.22 -5.06 -14.41
CA LEU A 91 -0.77 -5.84 -15.52
C LEU A 91 -1.00 -7.31 -15.12
N PHE A 92 -0.05 -7.88 -14.38
CA PHE A 92 -0.21 -9.23 -13.83
C PHE A 92 -1.41 -9.30 -12.86
N PHE A 93 -1.54 -8.34 -11.94
CA PHE A 93 -2.66 -8.29 -10.99
C PHE A 93 -4.00 -8.07 -11.70
N ILE A 94 -4.07 -7.21 -12.71
CA ILE A 94 -5.27 -7.00 -13.53
C ILE A 94 -5.68 -8.31 -14.21
N THR A 95 -4.72 -9.05 -14.75
CA THR A 95 -4.98 -10.29 -15.50
C THR A 95 -5.40 -11.44 -14.58
N HIS A 96 -4.75 -11.58 -13.42
CA HIS A 96 -4.85 -12.78 -12.59
C HIS A 96 -5.54 -12.56 -11.24
N GLY A 97 -5.48 -11.35 -10.68
CA GLY A 97 -5.91 -11.03 -9.33
C GLY A 97 -7.34 -10.52 -9.21
N LEU A 98 -7.91 -9.94 -10.26
CA LEU A 98 -9.29 -9.46 -10.24
C LEU A 98 -10.30 -10.61 -10.15
N HIS A 99 -11.42 -10.37 -9.46
CA HIS A 99 -12.54 -11.32 -9.34
C HIS A 99 -13.87 -10.60 -9.03
N SER A 100 -14.99 -11.30 -9.18
CA SER A 100 -16.34 -10.73 -8.97
C SER A 100 -16.80 -10.71 -7.51
N ALA A 101 -15.99 -11.22 -6.57
CA ALA A 101 -16.34 -11.34 -5.15
C ALA A 101 -15.79 -10.19 -4.26
N ALA A 102 -15.04 -9.24 -4.83
CA ALA A 102 -14.49 -8.08 -4.14
C ALA A 102 -14.70 -6.80 -4.95
N ASP A 103 -14.80 -5.66 -4.29
CA ASP A 103 -14.77 -4.36 -4.95
C ASP A 103 -13.34 -3.84 -5.01
N PHE A 104 -12.92 -3.31 -6.17
CA PHE A 104 -11.57 -2.85 -6.43
C PHE A 104 -11.54 -1.35 -6.68
N ILE A 105 -10.61 -0.66 -6.05
CA ILE A 105 -10.28 0.73 -6.36
C ILE A 105 -8.79 0.80 -6.71
N PHE A 106 -8.48 1.08 -7.97
CA PHE A 106 -7.12 1.42 -8.39
C PHE A 106 -6.86 2.90 -8.10
N ILE A 107 -5.84 3.17 -7.29
CA ILE A 107 -5.40 4.52 -6.95
C ILE A 107 -4.13 4.80 -7.75
N LEU A 108 -4.27 5.56 -8.84
CA LEU A 108 -3.19 5.87 -9.77
C LEU A 108 -2.55 7.21 -9.37
N ASN A 109 -1.36 7.12 -8.78
CA ASN A 109 -0.56 8.25 -8.31
C ASN A 109 0.33 8.79 -9.44
N GLY A 110 -0.03 9.96 -9.96
CA GLY A 110 0.69 10.62 -11.06
C GLY A 110 0.34 10.07 -12.45
N PRO A 111 0.84 10.71 -13.52
CA PRO A 111 0.44 10.40 -14.90
C PRO A 111 0.72 8.94 -15.30
N THR A 112 -0.26 8.30 -15.94
CA THR A 112 -0.14 6.94 -16.48
C THR A 112 -1.26 6.68 -17.50
N ASN A 113 -1.03 5.73 -18.41
CA ASN A 113 -2.06 5.16 -19.29
C ASN A 113 -2.51 3.75 -18.83
N LEU A 114 -2.17 3.33 -17.61
CA LEU A 114 -2.59 2.01 -17.09
C LEU A 114 -4.12 1.86 -17.07
N THR A 115 -4.86 2.98 -17.02
CA THR A 115 -6.32 3.05 -17.18
C THR A 115 -6.84 2.23 -18.35
N ASP A 116 -6.09 2.18 -19.46
CA ASP A 116 -6.49 1.52 -20.70
C ASP A 116 -6.48 -0.01 -20.55
N SER A 117 -5.75 -0.53 -19.57
CA SER A 117 -5.69 -1.95 -19.24
C SER A 117 -6.68 -2.35 -18.12
N ILE A 118 -7.22 -1.39 -17.37
CA ILE A 118 -8.15 -1.68 -16.27
C ILE A 118 -9.56 -1.90 -16.85
N PRO A 119 -10.27 -3.00 -16.50
CA PRO A 119 -11.61 -3.28 -17.02
C PRO A 119 -12.65 -2.25 -16.55
N SER A 120 -12.83 -1.16 -17.32
CA SER A 120 -13.68 -0.03 -16.95
C SER A 120 -15.19 -0.31 -17.01
N SER A 121 -15.60 -1.37 -17.70
CA SER A 121 -17.00 -1.81 -17.77
C SER A 121 -17.45 -2.66 -16.56
N ALA A 122 -16.51 -3.12 -15.72
CA ALA A 122 -16.83 -3.92 -14.54
C ALA A 122 -17.37 -3.03 -13.42
N SER A 123 -18.59 -3.30 -12.94
CA SER A 123 -19.28 -2.48 -11.93
C SER A 123 -18.61 -2.47 -10.55
N ASN A 124 -17.80 -3.48 -10.26
CA ASN A 124 -17.04 -3.63 -9.03
C ASN A 124 -15.60 -3.09 -9.11
N ILE A 125 -15.24 -2.42 -10.21
CA ILE A 125 -13.90 -1.87 -10.41
C ILE A 125 -14.02 -0.36 -10.61
N ARG A 126 -13.20 0.39 -9.88
CA ARG A 126 -13.14 1.86 -9.98
C ARG A 126 -11.70 2.29 -10.08
N VAL A 127 -11.49 3.44 -10.70
CA VAL A 127 -10.18 4.08 -10.83
C VAL A 127 -10.26 5.48 -10.24
N ILE A 128 -9.28 5.83 -9.41
CA ILE A 128 -9.07 7.17 -8.88
C ILE A 128 -7.68 7.60 -9.33
N GLN A 129 -7.63 8.60 -10.22
CA GLN A 129 -6.40 9.25 -10.62
C GLN A 129 -6.14 10.43 -9.67
N ARG A 130 -4.94 10.53 -9.11
CA ARG A 130 -4.54 11.61 -8.20
C ARG A 130 -3.12 12.07 -8.44
N GLU A 131 -2.72 13.17 -7.79
CA GLU A 131 -1.34 13.64 -7.81
C GLU A 131 -0.39 12.62 -7.14
N ASP A 132 0.86 12.57 -7.60
CA ASP A 132 1.90 11.73 -7.00
C ASP A 132 2.45 12.35 -5.70
N LYS A 133 1.62 12.31 -4.65
CA LYS A 133 1.93 12.81 -3.30
C LYS A 133 1.57 11.78 -2.23
N CYS A 134 2.26 11.88 -1.10
CA CYS A 134 1.98 11.13 0.13
C CYS A 134 2.25 9.60 0.08
N PHE A 135 2.91 9.09 -0.97
CA PHE A 135 3.18 7.64 -1.16
C PHE A 135 1.91 6.77 -1.05
N ASP A 136 2.09 5.44 -1.03
CA ASP A 136 0.97 4.49 -1.04
C ASP A 136 0.08 4.60 0.21
N MET A 137 0.69 4.70 1.40
CA MET A 137 -0.07 4.77 2.66
C MET A 137 -0.94 6.03 2.73
N GLY A 138 -0.41 7.17 2.31
CA GLY A 138 -1.17 8.43 2.24
C GLY A 138 -2.27 8.38 1.18
N ALA A 139 -2.04 7.68 0.07
CA ALA A 139 -3.05 7.49 -0.97
C ALA A 139 -4.28 6.72 -0.45
N TYR A 140 -4.08 5.67 0.35
CA TYR A 140 -5.20 4.99 1.02
C TYR A 140 -5.95 5.92 1.97
N GLY A 141 -5.21 6.67 2.80
CA GLY A 141 -5.81 7.62 3.74
C GLY A 141 -6.66 8.68 3.06
N GLU A 142 -6.18 9.28 1.96
CA GLU A 142 -6.94 10.27 1.19
C GLU A 142 -8.25 9.70 0.66
N VAL A 143 -8.20 8.51 0.02
CA VAL A 143 -9.38 7.88 -0.56
C VAL A 143 -10.37 7.42 0.50
N LEU A 144 -9.90 6.86 1.62
CA LEU A 144 -10.77 6.36 2.68
C LEU A 144 -11.39 7.48 3.53
N ASN A 145 -10.74 8.65 3.65
CA ASN A 145 -11.32 9.81 4.33
C ASN A 145 -12.30 10.62 3.48
N ALA A 146 -12.24 10.48 2.15
CA ALA A 146 -13.11 11.22 1.25
C ALA A 146 -14.60 10.97 1.53
N ASN A 147 -15.43 11.97 1.22
CA ASN A 147 -16.90 11.90 1.31
C ASN A 147 -17.40 11.43 2.68
N ASP A 148 -16.90 12.05 3.77
CA ASP A 148 -17.27 11.71 5.15
C ASP A 148 -17.08 10.21 5.43
N GLN A 149 -15.91 9.69 5.05
CA GLN A 149 -15.51 8.29 5.23
C GLN A 149 -16.53 7.27 4.68
N ARG A 150 -17.22 7.59 3.58
CA ARG A 150 -18.29 6.74 3.02
C ARG A 150 -17.84 5.31 2.71
N LEU A 151 -16.59 5.12 2.25
CA LEU A 151 -16.05 3.78 2.01
C LEU A 151 -15.91 2.99 3.31
N VAL A 152 -15.36 3.61 4.36
CA VAL A 152 -15.19 2.99 5.68
C VAL A 152 -16.55 2.58 6.27
N LYS A 153 -17.56 3.44 6.13
CA LYS A 153 -18.94 3.19 6.57
C LYS A 153 -19.64 2.07 5.78
N ARG A 154 -19.29 1.89 4.50
CA ARG A 154 -19.93 0.92 3.61
C ARG A 154 -19.35 -0.49 3.70
N TYR A 155 -18.05 -0.63 3.93
CA TYR A 155 -17.35 -1.92 3.88
C TYR A 155 -16.99 -2.44 5.27
N ASN A 156 -16.95 -3.77 5.42
CA ASN A 156 -16.52 -4.44 6.65
C ASN A 156 -15.09 -4.98 6.58
N LYS A 157 -14.58 -5.23 5.37
CA LYS A 157 -13.29 -5.87 5.12
C LYS A 157 -12.53 -5.07 4.09
N PHE A 158 -11.23 -4.89 4.33
CA PHE A 158 -10.36 -4.07 3.50
C PHE A 158 -9.06 -4.82 3.21
N ILE A 159 -8.56 -4.67 2.00
CA ILE A 159 -7.18 -5.03 1.63
C ILE A 159 -6.54 -3.79 1.00
N LEU A 160 -5.41 -3.35 1.58
CA LEU A 160 -4.55 -2.30 1.03
C LEU A 160 -3.37 -2.99 0.35
N LEU A 161 -3.21 -2.84 -0.96
CA LEU A 161 -2.20 -3.54 -1.76
C LEU A 161 -1.47 -2.53 -2.66
N ASN A 162 -0.14 -2.56 -2.71
CA ASN A 162 0.61 -1.67 -3.60
C ASN A 162 1.36 -2.41 -4.72
N ALA A 163 1.70 -1.67 -5.77
CA ALA A 163 2.34 -2.19 -6.98
C ALA A 163 3.82 -2.58 -6.82
N SER A 164 4.34 -2.65 -5.58
CA SER A 164 5.71 -3.10 -5.33
C SER A 164 5.85 -4.62 -5.23
N VAL A 165 4.74 -5.34 -5.18
CA VAL A 165 4.66 -6.81 -5.22
C VAL A 165 3.96 -7.28 -6.49
N ARG A 166 4.29 -8.48 -6.96
CA ARG A 166 3.57 -9.19 -8.01
C ARG A 166 2.79 -10.35 -7.42
N GLY A 167 1.62 -10.61 -7.95
CA GLY A 167 0.75 -11.71 -7.57
C GLY A 167 -0.69 -11.44 -8.01
N PRO A 168 -1.63 -12.33 -7.64
CA PRO A 168 -1.43 -13.49 -6.78
C PRO A 168 -0.75 -14.66 -7.49
N PHE A 169 0.12 -15.38 -6.78
CA PHE A 169 0.67 -16.68 -7.17
C PHE A 169 0.02 -17.75 -6.30
N MET A 170 -0.80 -18.60 -6.93
CA MET A 170 -1.49 -19.68 -6.24
C MET A 170 -0.89 -21.04 -6.63
N PRO A 171 -0.70 -21.99 -5.71
CA PRO A 171 -0.29 -23.35 -6.10
C PRO A 171 -1.31 -24.01 -7.04
N THR A 172 -0.85 -24.88 -7.94
CA THR A 172 -1.71 -25.61 -8.90
C THR A 172 -2.71 -26.56 -8.25
N TRP A 173 -2.42 -26.99 -7.02
CA TRP A 173 -3.32 -27.82 -6.20
C TRP A 173 -4.29 -26.99 -5.34
N SER A 174 -4.13 -25.65 -5.33
CA SER A 174 -4.96 -24.78 -4.51
C SER A 174 -6.29 -24.46 -5.19
N ARG A 175 -7.36 -24.50 -4.39
CA ARG A 175 -8.71 -24.04 -4.76
C ARG A 175 -9.14 -22.88 -3.86
N GLU A 176 -8.18 -22.22 -3.23
CA GLU A 176 -8.40 -21.08 -2.33
C GLU A 176 -8.47 -19.77 -3.13
N CYS A 177 -9.31 -18.85 -2.67
CA CYS A 177 -9.26 -17.47 -3.15
C CYS A 177 -8.13 -16.70 -2.44
N TRP A 178 -7.34 -15.94 -3.20
CA TRP A 178 -6.21 -15.20 -2.63
C TRP A 178 -6.65 -14.16 -1.58
N SER A 179 -7.77 -13.46 -1.82
CA SER A 179 -8.25 -12.43 -0.90
C SER A 179 -8.78 -13.07 0.38
N ASP A 180 -9.44 -14.22 0.26
CA ASP A 180 -9.98 -14.96 1.40
C ASP A 180 -8.84 -15.54 2.25
N ALA A 181 -7.73 -15.97 1.65
CA ALA A 181 -6.55 -16.42 2.41
C ALA A 181 -5.99 -15.35 3.37
N TYR A 182 -6.06 -14.06 2.98
CA TYR A 182 -5.71 -12.94 3.87
C TYR A 182 -6.83 -12.63 4.86
N LEU A 183 -8.07 -12.49 4.38
CA LEU A 183 -9.20 -12.04 5.18
C LEU A 183 -9.67 -13.09 6.20
N ALA A 184 -9.47 -14.38 5.95
CA ALA A 184 -9.81 -15.46 6.89
C ALA A 184 -8.97 -15.43 8.16
N ARG A 185 -7.83 -14.72 8.16
CA ARG A 185 -7.01 -14.50 9.36
C ARG A 185 -7.49 -13.32 10.19
N ILE A 186 -8.44 -12.53 9.70
CA ILE A 186 -9.06 -11.47 10.50
C ILE A 186 -10.08 -12.10 11.42
N THR A 187 -9.90 -11.90 12.73
CA THR A 187 -10.75 -12.45 13.79
C THR A 187 -11.16 -11.36 14.76
N ASP A 188 -11.88 -11.69 15.82
CA ASP A 188 -12.21 -10.74 16.88
C ASP A 188 -10.98 -10.19 17.61
N THR A 189 -9.88 -10.95 17.62
CA THR A 189 -8.63 -10.56 18.27
C THR A 189 -7.55 -10.14 17.28
N ASN A 190 -7.52 -10.69 16.07
CA ASN A 190 -6.53 -10.37 15.06
C ASN A 190 -7.09 -9.39 14.01
N LYS A 191 -6.59 -8.15 14.02
CA LYS A 191 -7.16 -7.04 13.21
C LYS A 191 -6.27 -6.55 12.08
N LEU A 192 -5.05 -7.09 11.96
CA LEU A 192 -4.14 -6.73 10.88
C LEU A 192 -3.39 -7.96 10.38
N VAL A 193 -3.44 -8.19 9.06
CA VAL A 193 -2.75 -9.30 8.41
C VAL A 193 -1.91 -8.76 7.27
N GLY A 194 -0.67 -9.22 7.11
CA GLY A 194 0.12 -8.89 5.92
C GLY A 194 0.97 -10.06 5.43
N MET A 195 1.77 -9.82 4.39
CA MET A 195 2.60 -10.89 3.83
C MET A 195 3.76 -11.25 4.76
N THR A 196 4.40 -10.26 5.37
CA THR A 196 5.65 -10.42 6.11
C THR A 196 5.72 -9.53 7.34
N TYR A 197 6.50 -9.98 8.32
CA TYR A 197 6.77 -9.27 9.57
C TYR A 197 8.25 -8.88 9.64
N ASN A 198 8.53 -7.66 10.08
CA ASN A 198 9.88 -7.18 10.37
C ASN A 198 10.05 -7.10 11.89
N CYS A 199 10.81 -8.04 12.44
CA CYS A 199 10.86 -8.28 13.87
C CYS A 199 11.76 -7.31 14.63
N LYS A 200 12.93 -7.01 14.08
CA LYS A 200 13.89 -6.06 14.65
C LYS A 200 14.29 -5.09 13.55
N PRO A 201 13.48 -4.07 13.27
CA PRO A 201 13.84 -3.08 12.26
C PRO A 201 15.23 -2.51 12.56
N ARG A 202 16.05 -2.31 11.52
CA ARG A 202 17.45 -1.86 11.68
C ARG A 202 17.56 -0.50 12.37
N ARG A 203 16.50 0.30 12.30
CA ARG A 203 16.41 1.60 12.95
C ARG A 203 15.59 1.46 14.22
N GLN A 204 16.17 1.86 15.34
CA GLN A 204 15.59 1.68 16.67
C GLN A 204 14.28 2.44 16.85
N GLU A 205 14.05 3.49 16.07
CA GLU A 205 12.83 4.29 16.11
C GLU A 205 11.64 3.62 15.39
N VAL A 206 11.88 2.52 14.66
CA VAL A 206 10.82 1.75 13.99
C VAL A 206 10.47 0.53 14.84
N HIS A 207 9.23 0.45 15.27
CA HIS A 207 8.71 -0.70 16.02
C HIS A 207 8.59 -1.95 15.14
N PRO A 208 8.65 -3.16 15.72
CA PRO A 208 8.36 -4.39 14.99
C PRO A 208 6.98 -4.32 14.32
N HIS A 209 6.87 -4.73 13.06
CA HIS A 209 5.68 -4.44 12.26
C HIS A 209 5.41 -5.41 11.12
N ILE A 210 4.14 -5.47 10.73
CA ILE A 210 3.69 -5.98 9.44
C ILE A 210 4.09 -4.99 8.34
N GLN A 211 4.74 -5.47 7.29
CA GLN A 211 5.19 -4.64 6.16
C GLN A 211 4.03 -4.34 5.18
N SER A 212 3.94 -3.10 4.68
CA SER A 212 2.70 -2.57 4.09
C SER A 212 2.46 -2.87 2.61
N MET A 213 3.20 -3.82 2.01
CA MET A 213 2.95 -4.20 0.62
C MET A 213 1.52 -4.70 0.40
N ILE A 214 1.03 -5.47 1.37
CA ILE A 214 -0.35 -5.90 1.46
C ILE A 214 -0.77 -5.92 2.93
N LEU A 215 -1.87 -5.25 3.26
CA LEU A 215 -2.48 -5.24 4.58
C LEU A 215 -3.96 -5.59 4.44
N ALA A 216 -4.41 -6.66 5.09
CA ALA A 216 -5.82 -6.98 5.25
C ALA A 216 -6.29 -6.62 6.67
N THR A 217 -7.51 -6.11 6.78
CA THR A 217 -8.12 -5.64 8.03
C THR A 217 -9.64 -5.66 7.94
N ASP A 218 -10.33 -5.59 9.08
CA ASP A 218 -11.76 -5.27 9.14
C ASP A 218 -12.02 -3.77 9.37
N ARG A 219 -13.30 -3.39 9.54
CA ARG A 219 -13.74 -2.02 9.85
C ARG A 219 -13.13 -1.48 11.15
N THR A 220 -12.96 -2.32 12.17
CA THR A 220 -12.34 -1.91 13.43
C THR A 220 -10.88 -1.56 13.19
N GLY A 221 -10.13 -2.46 12.55
CA GLY A 221 -8.72 -2.25 12.28
C GLY A 221 -8.48 -1.08 11.31
N ILE A 222 -9.27 -0.91 10.24
CA ILE A 222 -9.07 0.23 9.33
C ILE A 222 -9.32 1.56 10.07
N SER A 223 -10.28 1.60 11.01
CA SER A 223 -10.54 2.81 11.81
C SER A 223 -9.36 3.18 12.70
N LEU A 224 -8.62 2.18 13.22
CA LEU A 224 -7.37 2.40 13.96
C LEU A 224 -6.22 2.84 13.05
N LEU A 225 -6.20 2.38 11.80
CA LEU A 225 -5.17 2.76 10.82
C LEU A 225 -5.39 4.16 10.24
N LEU A 226 -6.64 4.62 10.10
CA LEU A 226 -6.95 5.88 9.41
C LEU A 226 -6.15 7.09 9.91
N PRO A 227 -6.02 7.37 11.23
CA PRO A 227 -5.22 8.50 11.70
C PRO A 227 -3.76 8.44 11.24
N ILE A 228 -3.21 7.23 11.07
CA ILE A 228 -1.85 6.98 10.62
C ILE A 228 -1.77 7.13 9.10
N LEU A 229 -2.69 6.52 8.36
CA LEU A 229 -2.77 6.60 6.90
C LEU A 229 -3.05 8.03 6.40
N SER A 230 -3.65 8.88 7.22
CA SER A 230 -4.02 10.26 6.86
C SER A 230 -2.83 11.22 6.81
N GLU A 231 -1.65 10.81 7.29
CA GLU A 231 -0.46 11.64 7.20
C GLU A 231 0.04 11.72 5.75
N CYS A 232 0.26 12.93 5.25
CA CYS A 232 0.95 13.08 3.97
C CYS A 232 2.47 12.90 4.15
N PHE A 233 2.96 11.70 3.83
CA PHE A 233 4.37 11.36 4.01
C PHE A 233 5.26 12.10 3.00
N THR A 234 6.13 12.98 3.49
CA THR A 234 7.08 13.75 2.67
C THR A 234 8.38 13.00 2.36
N SER A 235 8.58 11.80 2.93
CA SER A 235 9.73 10.94 2.64
C SER A 235 9.41 9.46 2.82
N HIS A 236 10.18 8.62 2.15
CA HIS A 236 10.07 7.16 2.29
C HIS A 236 10.24 6.69 3.74
N MET A 237 11.08 7.38 4.52
CA MET A 237 11.26 7.07 5.95
C MET A 237 10.01 7.32 6.78
N ARG A 238 9.25 8.38 6.51
CA ARG A 238 7.99 8.63 7.22
C ARG A 238 6.94 7.57 6.89
N ALA A 239 6.93 7.06 5.66
CA ALA A 239 6.09 5.92 5.31
C ALA A 239 6.49 4.65 6.11
N ILE A 240 7.79 4.37 6.27
CA ILE A 240 8.26 3.24 7.10
C ILE A 240 7.86 3.42 8.58
N TYR A 241 7.92 4.63 9.13
CA TYR A 241 7.41 4.90 10.48
C TYR A 241 5.90 4.62 10.59
N ALA A 242 5.14 4.93 9.55
CA ALA A 242 3.71 4.61 9.51
C ALA A 242 3.45 3.10 9.48
N GLU A 243 4.29 2.28 8.83
CA GLU A 243 4.21 0.81 8.94
C GLU A 243 4.37 0.35 10.39
N GLY A 244 5.41 0.87 11.06
CA GLY A 244 5.67 0.67 12.49
C GLY A 244 4.47 1.03 13.36
N ASN A 245 3.94 2.23 13.16
CA ASN A 245 2.81 2.76 13.92
C ASN A 245 1.52 1.99 13.65
N SER A 246 1.33 1.46 12.45
CA SER A 246 0.14 0.69 12.07
C SER A 246 0.00 -0.57 12.92
N THR A 247 1.10 -1.32 13.09
CA THR A 247 1.11 -2.51 13.93
C THR A 247 0.95 -2.15 15.41
N ARG A 248 1.64 -1.09 15.85
CA ARG A 248 1.55 -0.61 17.24
C ARG A 248 0.15 -0.14 17.62
N ALA A 249 -0.60 0.48 16.69
CA ALA A 249 -1.97 0.89 16.94
C ALA A 249 -2.90 -0.29 17.23
N MET A 250 -2.69 -1.42 16.56
CA MET A 250 -3.43 -2.65 16.86
C MET A 250 -3.15 -3.14 18.28
N TRP A 251 -1.87 -3.23 18.65
CA TRP A 251 -1.47 -3.67 19.99
C TRP A 251 -1.97 -2.74 21.11
N ASN A 252 -1.85 -1.42 20.91
CA ASN A 252 -2.34 -0.44 21.88
C ASN A 252 -3.87 -0.52 22.08
N ALA A 253 -4.61 -0.99 21.08
CA ALA A 253 -6.05 -1.23 21.15
C ALA A 253 -6.41 -2.63 21.68
N GLY A 254 -5.43 -3.44 22.08
CA GLY A 254 -5.65 -4.80 22.60
C GLY A 254 -5.82 -5.88 21.52
N PHE A 255 -5.52 -5.58 20.26
CA PHE A 255 -5.60 -6.52 19.14
C PHE A 255 -4.23 -7.06 18.73
N THR A 256 -4.22 -8.20 18.04
CA THR A 256 -3.02 -8.81 17.45
C THR A 256 -2.88 -8.46 15.96
N ALA A 257 -1.67 -8.68 15.45
CA ALA A 257 -1.34 -8.58 14.03
C ALA A 257 -0.52 -9.81 13.61
N THR A 258 -0.78 -10.37 12.43
CA THR A 258 -0.17 -11.63 11.94
C THR A 258 0.33 -11.52 10.50
N ALA A 259 1.29 -12.36 10.13
CA ALA A 259 1.80 -12.46 8.77
C ALA A 259 1.53 -13.84 8.16
N LEU A 260 1.45 -13.92 6.83
CA LEU A 260 1.32 -15.20 6.10
C LEU A 260 2.56 -16.09 6.18
N MET A 261 3.71 -15.54 6.58
CA MET A 261 4.96 -16.30 6.74
C MET A 261 4.74 -17.57 7.56
N THR A 262 5.24 -18.70 7.06
CA THR A 262 5.27 -19.98 7.77
C THR A 262 6.04 -19.84 9.08
N SER A 263 7.16 -19.09 9.06
CA SER A 263 7.92 -18.84 10.29
C SER A 263 7.08 -18.11 11.33
N PHE A 264 6.26 -17.12 10.93
CA PHE A 264 5.37 -16.42 11.85
C PHE A 264 4.37 -17.36 12.52
N SER A 265 3.83 -18.31 11.74
CA SER A 265 2.86 -19.29 12.23
C SER A 265 3.50 -20.45 13.01
N SER A 266 4.82 -20.57 13.03
CA SER A 266 5.52 -21.69 13.67
C SER A 266 5.50 -21.65 15.21
N LYS A 267 5.14 -20.51 15.79
CA LYS A 267 5.08 -20.29 17.24
C LYS A 267 3.96 -19.31 17.59
N GLU A 268 3.28 -19.55 18.70
CA GLU A 268 2.21 -18.68 19.19
C GLU A 268 2.69 -17.23 19.44
N ASN A 269 3.85 -17.08 20.10
CA ASN A 269 4.43 -15.78 20.45
C ASN A 269 5.54 -15.33 19.49
N TYR A 270 5.47 -15.73 18.21
CA TYR A 270 6.53 -15.45 17.23
C TYR A 270 6.94 -13.97 17.21
N ALA A 271 5.96 -13.04 17.22
CA ALA A 271 6.20 -11.60 17.18
C ALA A 271 7.11 -11.08 18.31
N HIS A 272 7.15 -11.77 19.46
CA HIS A 272 7.99 -11.41 20.60
C HIS A 272 9.32 -12.17 20.64
N GLU A 273 9.40 -13.33 19.98
CA GLU A 273 10.56 -14.23 20.02
C GLU A 273 11.48 -14.12 18.80
N CYS A 274 10.99 -13.59 17.70
CA CYS A 274 11.74 -13.55 16.45
C CYS A 274 13.03 -12.71 16.56
N ASN A 275 14.00 -13.04 15.71
CA ASN A 275 15.29 -12.37 15.68
C ASN A 275 15.78 -12.17 14.24
N HIS A 276 15.06 -11.35 13.48
CA HIS A 276 15.41 -11.00 12.10
C HIS A 276 14.97 -9.58 11.76
N THR A 277 15.54 -9.00 10.71
CA THR A 277 15.13 -7.70 10.16
C THR A 277 14.12 -7.91 9.03
N ASP A 278 14.14 -7.04 8.01
CA ASP A 278 13.44 -7.23 6.74
C ASP A 278 13.82 -8.57 6.09
N VAL A 279 12.83 -9.45 5.90
CA VAL A 279 12.99 -10.80 5.35
C VAL A 279 12.88 -10.86 3.83
N LEU A 280 12.58 -9.73 3.18
CA LEU A 280 12.42 -9.64 1.73
C LEU A 280 13.74 -9.44 0.98
N GLY A 281 14.87 -9.48 1.69
CA GLY A 281 16.21 -9.44 1.11
C GLY A 281 16.75 -10.81 0.70
N GLY A 282 17.85 -10.81 -0.04
CA GLY A 282 18.52 -12.05 -0.47
C GLY A 282 19.05 -12.88 0.70
N GLY A 283 18.53 -14.11 0.85
CA GLY A 283 18.86 -15.00 1.98
C GLY A 283 18.35 -14.50 3.35
N ALA A 284 17.59 -13.40 3.39
CA ALA A 284 17.16 -12.78 4.63
C ALA A 284 16.05 -13.57 5.35
N TYR A 285 15.37 -14.46 4.63
CA TYR A 285 14.38 -15.36 5.19
C TYR A 285 15.04 -16.70 5.55
N TYR A 286 15.74 -16.73 6.68
CA TYR A 286 16.40 -17.93 7.22
C TYR A 286 17.38 -18.62 6.23
N GLY A 287 18.16 -17.82 5.50
CA GLY A 287 19.08 -18.31 4.46
C GLY A 287 18.43 -18.52 3.09
N MET A 288 17.13 -18.24 2.96
CA MET A 288 16.33 -18.44 1.75
C MET A 288 15.63 -17.14 1.29
N ALA A 289 14.92 -17.25 0.17
CA ALA A 289 13.90 -16.30 -0.26
C ALA A 289 12.54 -16.68 0.33
N VAL A 290 11.67 -15.69 0.58
CA VAL A 290 10.24 -15.97 0.78
C VAL A 290 9.68 -16.55 -0.52
N HIS A 291 9.07 -17.73 -0.45
CA HIS A 291 8.54 -18.40 -1.63
C HIS A 291 7.21 -17.75 -2.07
N PRO A 292 6.93 -17.54 -3.37
CA PRO A 292 5.68 -16.87 -3.81
C PRO A 292 4.40 -17.50 -3.28
N TYR A 293 4.34 -18.83 -3.21
CA TYR A 293 3.19 -19.55 -2.67
C TYR A 293 2.99 -19.45 -1.15
N GLU A 294 4.02 -19.03 -0.41
CA GLU A 294 3.91 -18.86 1.04
C GLU A 294 3.13 -17.59 1.40
N THR A 295 3.42 -16.50 0.68
CA THR A 295 2.81 -15.19 0.94
C THR A 295 1.84 -14.75 -0.15
N ILE A 296 1.60 -15.59 -1.18
CA ILE A 296 0.77 -15.36 -2.37
C ILE A 296 1.31 -14.24 -3.29
N PHE A 297 1.93 -13.22 -2.72
CA PHE A 297 2.56 -12.11 -3.43
C PHE A 297 4.05 -12.13 -3.15
N MET A 298 4.85 -11.72 -4.13
CA MET A 298 6.31 -11.64 -4.02
C MET A 298 6.77 -10.21 -4.27
N LYS A 299 7.69 -9.70 -3.43
CA LYS A 299 8.34 -8.40 -3.65
C LYS A 299 9.12 -8.42 -4.95
N ALA A 300 8.83 -7.48 -5.85
CA ALA A 300 9.33 -7.48 -7.22
C ALA A 300 10.43 -6.44 -7.47
N ASN A 301 10.93 -5.75 -6.44
CA ASN A 301 11.94 -4.70 -6.57
C ASN A 301 13.17 -4.93 -5.67
N ARG A 302 13.39 -6.18 -5.27
CA ARG A 302 14.59 -6.65 -4.58
C ARG A 302 15.33 -7.43 -5.64
N ASN A 303 16.55 -7.06 -6.03
CA ASN A 303 17.36 -7.72 -7.07
C ASN A 303 17.78 -9.16 -6.66
N TYR A 304 16.81 -9.98 -6.29
CA TYR A 304 16.95 -11.29 -5.68
C TYR A 304 15.66 -12.07 -5.90
N GLY A 305 15.78 -13.35 -6.26
CA GLY A 305 14.61 -14.15 -6.62
C GLY A 305 13.97 -13.77 -7.95
N GLN A 306 14.60 -12.92 -8.77
CA GLN A 306 14.06 -12.48 -10.06
C GLN A 306 13.73 -13.66 -10.97
N ARG A 307 14.60 -14.68 -11.05
CA ARG A 307 14.34 -15.90 -11.82
C ARG A 307 13.10 -16.65 -11.31
N VAL A 308 12.86 -16.67 -10.01
CA VAL A 308 11.65 -17.29 -9.42
C VAL A 308 10.43 -16.47 -9.82
N LEU A 309 10.48 -15.15 -9.63
CA LEU A 309 9.41 -14.24 -10.02
C LEU A 309 9.06 -14.37 -11.50
N ASP A 310 10.06 -14.39 -12.39
CA ASP A 310 9.88 -14.48 -13.83
C ASP A 310 9.26 -15.82 -14.23
N ARG A 311 9.76 -16.95 -13.70
CA ARG A 311 9.21 -18.27 -14.01
C ARG A 311 7.80 -18.46 -13.49
N PHE A 312 7.51 -17.98 -12.29
CA PHE A 312 6.15 -18.04 -11.75
C PHE A 312 5.21 -17.12 -12.53
N THR A 313 5.68 -15.96 -13.01
CA THR A 313 4.91 -15.10 -13.91
C THR A 313 4.56 -15.86 -15.20
N GLU A 314 5.59 -16.38 -15.89
CA GLU A 314 5.44 -17.13 -17.14
C GLU A 314 4.49 -18.32 -17.02
N TRP A 315 4.68 -19.17 -16.01
CA TRP A 315 3.82 -20.35 -15.83
C TRP A 315 2.38 -19.98 -15.47
N THR A 316 2.17 -18.89 -14.72
CA THR A 316 0.82 -18.41 -14.39
C THR A 316 0.12 -17.87 -15.64
N ASP A 317 0.83 -17.12 -16.47
CA ASP A 317 0.33 -16.60 -17.75
C ASP A 317 0.01 -17.76 -18.72
N GLU A 318 0.92 -18.72 -18.87
CA GLU A 318 0.78 -19.87 -19.78
C GLU A 318 -0.35 -20.82 -19.39
N ALA A 319 -0.52 -21.07 -18.09
CA ALA A 319 -1.65 -21.84 -17.62
C ALA A 319 -2.96 -21.05 -17.61
N GLY A 320 -2.88 -19.73 -17.86
CA GLY A 320 -4.00 -18.82 -17.86
C GLY A 320 -4.70 -18.77 -16.51
N TYR A 321 -4.01 -18.74 -15.38
CA TYR A 321 -4.69 -18.71 -14.08
C TYR A 321 -5.67 -17.53 -13.96
N SER A 322 -6.82 -17.69 -13.28
CA SER A 322 -7.69 -16.54 -12.94
C SER A 322 -8.42 -16.68 -11.63
N SER A 323 -8.39 -15.59 -10.85
CA SER A 323 -9.15 -15.50 -9.61
C SER A 323 -10.68 -15.46 -9.82
N TYR A 324 -11.17 -15.10 -11.02
CA TYR A 324 -12.61 -15.18 -11.35
C TYR A 324 -13.18 -16.62 -11.32
N GLU A 325 -12.33 -17.63 -11.38
CA GLU A 325 -12.72 -19.05 -11.38
C GLU A 325 -12.75 -19.68 -10.00
N VAL A 326 -12.24 -18.97 -8.99
CA VAL A 326 -12.08 -19.50 -7.63
C VAL A 326 -12.78 -18.60 -6.62
N CYS A 327 -12.54 -17.29 -6.69
CA CYS A 327 -13.03 -16.36 -5.69
C CYS A 327 -14.55 -16.17 -5.74
N GLY A 328 -15.20 -16.31 -4.59
CA GLY A 328 -16.65 -16.21 -4.44
C GLY A 328 -17.44 -17.42 -4.93
N ARG A 329 -16.77 -18.55 -5.21
CA ARG A 329 -17.41 -19.80 -5.65
C ARG A 329 -17.43 -20.84 -4.53
N GLY A 330 -18.47 -21.66 -4.52
CA GLY A 330 -18.53 -22.81 -3.61
C GLY A 330 -17.50 -23.88 -3.98
N ARG A 331 -17.03 -24.65 -3.00
CA ARG A 331 -16.04 -25.73 -3.23
C ARG A 331 -16.48 -26.76 -4.27
N ASN A 332 -17.78 -26.92 -4.53
CA ASN A 332 -18.27 -27.85 -5.56
C ASN A 332 -18.32 -27.23 -6.97
N GLU A 333 -18.16 -25.92 -7.09
CA GLU A 333 -18.25 -25.16 -8.36
C GLU A 333 -16.87 -24.84 -8.95
N ILE A 334 -15.82 -24.92 -8.13
CA ILE A 334 -14.45 -24.64 -8.56
C ILE A 334 -13.94 -25.83 -9.39
N PRO A 335 -13.24 -25.64 -10.52
CA PRO A 335 -12.60 -26.73 -11.24
C PRO A 335 -11.61 -27.52 -10.38
N ALA A 336 -11.26 -28.75 -10.81
CA ALA A 336 -10.29 -29.59 -10.10
C ALA A 336 -8.90 -28.93 -10.00
N LEU A 337 -8.52 -28.17 -11.03
CA LEU A 337 -7.28 -27.40 -11.10
C LEU A 337 -7.40 -26.01 -10.45
N GLY A 338 -8.49 -25.72 -9.73
CA GLY A 338 -8.72 -24.39 -9.19
C GLY A 338 -8.91 -23.38 -10.31
N GLY A 339 -8.18 -22.27 -10.24
CA GLY A 339 -8.17 -21.24 -11.28
C GLY A 339 -7.21 -21.55 -12.42
N TRP A 340 -6.53 -22.69 -12.41
CA TRP A 340 -5.56 -23.11 -13.43
C TRP A 340 -6.23 -23.92 -14.55
N GLY A 341 -5.57 -23.99 -15.71
CA GLY A 341 -5.93 -24.96 -16.76
C GLY A 341 -6.47 -24.37 -18.04
N ARG A 342 -6.28 -23.06 -18.25
CA ARG A 342 -6.70 -22.32 -19.44
C ARG A 342 -5.59 -22.14 -20.48
N TRP A 343 -4.76 -23.17 -20.65
CA TRP A 343 -3.63 -23.15 -21.58
C TRP A 343 -4.06 -22.86 -23.02
N LYS A 344 -5.24 -23.33 -23.44
CA LYS A 344 -5.74 -23.09 -24.80
C LYS A 344 -6.16 -21.63 -24.98
N GLU A 345 -6.90 -21.08 -24.03
CA GLU A 345 -7.35 -19.69 -24.03
C GLU A 345 -6.15 -18.73 -23.92
N ALA A 346 -5.20 -19.04 -23.04
CA ALA A 346 -3.96 -18.29 -22.88
C ALA A 346 -3.10 -18.27 -24.15
N ALA A 347 -2.98 -19.42 -24.83
CA ALA A 347 -2.26 -19.50 -26.10
C ALA A 347 -2.90 -18.62 -27.19
N VAL A 348 -4.24 -18.58 -27.26
CA VAL A 348 -4.97 -17.74 -28.22
C VAL A 348 -4.78 -16.25 -27.91
N ALA A 349 -4.78 -15.86 -26.63
CA ALA A 349 -4.55 -14.47 -26.24
C ALA A 349 -3.15 -13.98 -26.65
N LYS A 350 -2.11 -14.81 -26.51
CA LYS A 350 -0.73 -14.49 -26.93
C LYS A 350 -0.56 -14.32 -28.45
N ILE A 351 -1.44 -14.89 -29.27
CA ILE A 351 -1.38 -14.73 -30.75
C ILE A 351 -1.99 -13.40 -31.19
N ARG A 352 -2.85 -12.80 -30.36
CA ARG A 352 -3.64 -11.61 -30.71
C ARG A 352 -3.08 -10.28 -30.19
N GLY A 353 -2.13 -10.32 -29.26
CA GLY A 353 -1.38 -9.15 -28.77
C GLY A 353 0.04 -9.17 -29.31
#